data_AF-A0AAU8D638-F1
#
_entry.id   AF-A0AAU8D638-F1
#
_cell.length_a   1.000
_cell.length_b   1.000
_cell.length_c   1.000
_cell.angle_alpha   90.00
_cell.angle_beta   90.00
_cell.angle_gamma   90.00
#
_symmetry.space_group_name_H-M   'P 1'
#
loop_
_entity.id
_entity.type
_entity.pdbx_description
1 polymer ?
#
loop_
_entity_poly.entity_id
_entity_poly.type
_entity_poly.pdbx_seq_one_letter_code
_entity_poly.pdbx_strand_id
1 'polypeptide(L)'
;MPLDRLLTIISIYWFGNSLDASLRIYKENRLNPIALADFPPVEVPFSVAHFPKELPPPPRSWVERGLRVVRWTEMPRGGHFAALEQPELLAEDLRAPSSREAVANEVRADRAGRMWVCDATAIRDRTLVLGVMAMN
;
A
#
# COMPACT_ATOMS: atom_id res chain seq x y z
N MET A 1 -0.40 -15.28 -17.66
CA MET A 1 -1.18 -16.03 -16.65
C MET A 1 -1.74 -17.30 -17.29
N PRO A 2 -1.62 -18.49 -16.68
CA PRO A 2 -2.21 -19.73 -17.21
C PRO A 2 -3.74 -19.69 -17.22
N LEU A 3 -4.36 -20.38 -18.19
CA LEU A 3 -5.81 -20.41 -18.35
C LEU A 3 -6.53 -20.96 -17.11
N ASP A 4 -6.02 -22.02 -16.50
CA ASP A 4 -6.63 -22.64 -15.31
C ASP A 4 -6.74 -21.67 -14.15
N ARG A 5 -5.75 -20.77 -13.98
CA ARG A 5 -5.78 -19.75 -12.93
C ARG A 5 -6.87 -18.70 -13.22
N LEU A 6 -7.04 -18.31 -14.48
CA LEU A 6 -8.13 -17.41 -14.89
C LEU A 6 -9.50 -18.04 -14.63
N LEU A 7 -9.68 -19.30 -15.04
CA LEU A 7 -10.92 -20.04 -14.83
C LEU A 7 -11.22 -20.25 -13.35
N THR A 8 -10.20 -20.42 -12.52
CA THR A 8 -10.36 -20.50 -11.06
C THR A 8 -10.96 -19.19 -10.52
N ILE A 9 -10.41 -18.03 -10.91
CA ILE A 9 -10.94 -16.72 -10.48
C ILE A 9 -12.39 -16.56 -10.96
N ILE A 10 -12.68 -16.85 -12.23
CA ILE A 10 -14.04 -16.79 -12.78
C ILE A 10 -15.00 -17.71 -12.00
N SER A 11 -14.56 -18.92 -11.67
CA SER A 11 -15.36 -19.90 -10.92
C SER A 11 -15.69 -19.41 -9.51
N ILE A 12 -14.76 -18.72 -8.83
CA ILE A 12 -15.01 -18.12 -7.51
C ILE A 12 -16.14 -17.08 -7.58
N TYR A 13 -16.12 -16.20 -8.59
CA TYR A 13 -17.19 -15.22 -8.77
C TYR A 13 -18.53 -15.88 -9.14
N TRP A 14 -18.48 -16.89 -10.02
CA TRP A 14 -19.67 -17.59 -10.50
C TRP A 14 -20.36 -18.39 -9.39
N PHE A 15 -19.64 -19.34 -8.77
CA PHE A 15 -20.22 -20.18 -7.72
C PHE A 15 -20.47 -19.41 -6.42
N GLY A 16 -19.70 -18.34 -6.17
CA GLY A 16 -19.92 -17.45 -5.05
C GLY A 16 -21.10 -16.48 -5.23
N ASN A 17 -21.71 -16.43 -6.42
CA ASN A 17 -22.80 -15.51 -6.77
C ASN A 17 -22.52 -14.06 -6.31
N SER A 18 -21.30 -13.58 -6.57
CA SER A 18 -20.79 -12.32 -6.03
C SER A 18 -20.46 -11.27 -7.09
N LEU A 19 -20.75 -11.58 -8.37
CA LEU A 19 -20.43 -10.71 -9.50
C LEU A 19 -21.14 -9.35 -9.37
N ASP A 20 -22.44 -9.36 -9.11
CA ASP A 20 -23.27 -8.17 -8.91
C ASP A 20 -22.83 -7.33 -7.70
N ALA A 21 -22.59 -8.00 -6.56
CA ALA A 21 -22.13 -7.33 -5.34
C ALA A 21 -20.76 -6.67 -5.54
N SER A 22 -19.84 -7.33 -6.24
CA SER A 22 -18.49 -6.80 -6.51
C SER A 22 -18.51 -5.56 -7.40
N LEU A 23 -19.48 -5.45 -8.32
CA LEU A 23 -19.60 -4.30 -9.22
C LEU A 23 -20.21 -3.07 -8.54
N ARG A 24 -20.85 -3.23 -7.37
CA ARG A 24 -21.51 -2.13 -6.66
C ARG A 24 -20.54 -0.99 -6.33
N ILE A 25 -19.29 -1.30 -5.95
CA ILE A 25 -18.29 -0.29 -5.61
C ILE A 25 -18.05 0.71 -6.75
N TYR A 26 -18.10 0.26 -8.00
CA TYR A 26 -17.95 1.14 -9.17
C TYR A 26 -19.11 2.12 -9.30
N LYS A 27 -20.35 1.66 -9.03
CA LYS A 27 -21.52 2.53 -9.02
C LYS A 27 -21.42 3.58 -7.91
N GLU A 28 -21.10 3.14 -6.69
CA GLU A 28 -21.02 4.05 -5.53
C GLU A 28 -19.89 5.08 -5.71
N ASN A 29 -18.71 4.66 -6.18
CA ASN A 29 -17.59 5.57 -6.48
C ASN A 29 -17.94 6.57 -7.59
N ARG A 30 -18.76 6.18 -8.58
CA ARG A 30 -19.19 7.09 -9.64
C ARG A 30 -20.20 8.12 -9.16
N LEU A 31 -21.06 7.76 -8.20
CA LEU A 31 -22.05 8.67 -7.61
C LEU A 31 -21.43 9.58 -6.55
N ASN A 32 -20.41 9.09 -5.83
CA ASN A 32 -19.72 9.80 -4.76
C ASN A 32 -18.20 9.69 -5.00
N PRO A 33 -17.64 10.46 -5.95
CA PRO A 33 -16.21 10.42 -6.21
C PRO A 33 -15.44 10.90 -4.98
N ILE A 34 -14.45 10.10 -4.57
CA ILE A 34 -13.60 10.38 -3.41
C ILE A 34 -12.33 11.07 -3.93
N ALA A 35 -12.09 12.33 -3.59
CA ALA A 35 -10.82 12.98 -3.86
C ALA A 35 -9.94 12.94 -2.62
N LEU A 36 -8.65 12.59 -2.80
CA LEU A 36 -7.69 12.58 -1.68
C LEU A 36 -7.56 13.94 -0.99
N ALA A 37 -7.82 15.04 -1.73
CA ALA A 37 -7.80 16.40 -1.22
C ALA A 37 -8.95 16.70 -0.22
N ASP A 38 -10.02 15.90 -0.21
CA ASP A 38 -11.15 16.08 0.69
C ASP A 38 -10.87 15.53 2.10
N PHE A 39 -9.75 14.82 2.27
CA PHE A 39 -9.35 14.20 3.53
C PHE A 39 -8.12 14.90 4.12
N PRO A 40 -8.02 14.98 5.47
CA PRO A 40 -6.79 15.43 6.10
C PRO A 40 -5.64 14.45 5.77
N PRO A 41 -4.37 14.94 5.78
CA PRO A 41 -3.22 14.09 5.55
C PRO A 41 -3.18 12.87 6.47
N VAL A 42 -2.81 11.72 5.91
CA VAL A 42 -2.71 10.46 6.66
C VAL A 42 -1.30 10.31 7.24
N GLU A 43 -1.20 10.32 8.57
CA GLU A 43 0.06 10.19 9.32
C GLU A 43 0.52 8.73 9.51
N VAL A 44 -0.29 7.75 9.11
CA VAL A 44 0.10 6.33 9.13
C VAL A 44 1.21 6.12 8.11
N PRO A 45 2.31 5.42 8.46
CA PRO A 45 3.40 5.20 7.51
C PRO A 45 2.90 4.40 6.31
N PHE A 46 3.12 4.94 5.11
CA PHE A 46 2.63 4.38 3.86
C PHE A 46 3.80 3.96 2.96
N SER A 47 3.70 2.79 2.34
CA SER A 47 4.73 2.28 1.42
C SER A 47 4.10 1.94 0.07
N VAL A 48 4.82 2.23 -1.02
CA VAL A 48 4.35 1.99 -2.39
C VAL A 48 5.31 1.05 -3.11
N ALA A 49 4.75 -0.03 -3.66
CA ALA A 49 5.40 -0.87 -4.67
C ALA A 49 4.88 -0.48 -6.06
N HIS A 50 5.70 0.22 -6.84
CA HIS A 50 5.32 0.75 -8.13
C HIS A 50 5.71 -0.23 -9.25
N PHE A 51 4.72 -0.84 -9.91
CA PHE A 51 4.92 -1.80 -10.99
C PHE A 51 4.83 -1.13 -12.37
N PRO A 52 5.71 -1.47 -13.33
CA PRO A 52 5.84 -0.72 -14.58
C PRO A 52 4.64 -0.88 -15.55
N LYS A 53 3.83 -1.93 -15.40
CA LYS A 53 2.61 -2.17 -16.22
C LYS A 53 1.32 -2.02 -15.41
N GLU A 54 1.37 -1.24 -14.33
CA GLU A 54 0.18 -0.83 -13.59
C GLU A 54 -0.67 0.14 -14.44
N LEU A 55 -1.97 0.21 -14.15
CA LEU A 55 -2.81 1.30 -14.65
C LEU A 55 -2.20 2.64 -14.23
N PRO A 56 -2.33 3.71 -15.03
CA PRO A 56 -1.61 4.97 -14.81
C PRO A 56 -1.76 5.45 -13.36
N PRO A 57 -0.71 5.31 -12.53
CA PRO A 57 -0.82 5.70 -11.13
C PRO A 57 -0.76 7.22 -11.06
N PRO A 58 -1.35 7.83 -10.01
CA PRO A 58 -1.14 9.23 -9.76
C PRO A 58 0.37 9.48 -9.59
N PRO A 59 0.91 10.61 -10.09
CA PRO A 59 2.32 10.94 -9.92
C PRO A 59 2.73 10.86 -8.44
N ARG A 60 3.95 10.40 -8.16
CA ARG A 60 4.48 10.30 -6.78
C ARG A 60 4.27 11.58 -5.95
N SER A 61 4.46 12.74 -6.57
CA SER A 61 4.26 14.03 -5.93
C SER A 61 2.82 14.27 -5.46
N TRP A 62 1.82 13.67 -6.11
CA TRP A 62 0.43 13.77 -5.67
C TRP A 62 0.15 12.87 -4.46
N VAL A 63 0.73 11.68 -4.45
CA VAL A 63 0.64 10.72 -3.34
C VAL A 63 1.27 11.30 -2.08
N GLU A 64 2.48 11.88 -2.20
CA GLU A 64 3.22 12.47 -1.09
C GLU A 64 2.57 13.73 -0.49
N ARG A 65 1.58 14.35 -1.17
CA ARG A 65 0.80 15.46 -0.60
C ARG A 65 -0.24 15.03 0.43
N GLY A 66 -0.82 13.85 0.26
CA GLY A 66 -1.91 13.35 1.11
C GLY A 66 -1.50 12.22 2.05
N LEU A 67 -0.40 11.53 1.77
CA LEU A 67 0.04 10.34 2.50
C LEU A 67 1.49 10.49 2.97
N ARG A 68 1.77 10.02 4.19
CA ARG A 68 3.14 9.92 4.71
C ARG A 68 3.88 8.74 4.08
N VAL A 69 4.38 8.92 2.86
CA VAL A 69 5.16 7.91 2.13
C VAL A 69 6.53 7.74 2.79
N VAL A 70 6.79 6.56 3.39
CA VAL A 70 8.07 6.21 4.00
C VAL A 70 8.96 5.38 3.07
N ARG A 71 8.37 4.69 2.10
CA ARG A 71 9.10 3.85 1.15
C ARG A 71 8.41 3.87 -0.21
N TRP A 72 9.21 4.01 -1.27
CA TRP A 72 8.75 3.93 -2.66
C TRP A 72 9.71 3.03 -3.42
N THR A 73 9.22 1.85 -3.80
CA THR A 73 10.01 0.85 -4.52
C THR A 73 9.58 0.81 -5.97
N GLU A 74 10.50 1.11 -6.88
CA GLU A 74 10.32 0.89 -8.31
C GLU A 74 10.58 -0.59 -8.64
N MET A 75 9.55 -1.32 -9.07
CA MET A 75 9.67 -2.74 -9.37
C MET A 75 10.22 -2.96 -10.79
N PRO A 76 11.10 -3.96 -10.98
CA PRO A 76 11.73 -4.18 -12.28
C PRO A 76 10.77 -4.75 -13.35
N ARG A 77 9.65 -5.36 -12.93
CA ARG A 77 8.67 -6.03 -13.82
C ARG A 77 7.36 -6.30 -13.08
N GLY A 78 6.30 -6.59 -13.82
CA GLY A 78 4.95 -6.86 -13.33
C GLY A 78 3.96 -5.76 -13.71
N GLY A 79 2.68 -5.99 -13.48
CA GLY A 79 1.60 -5.05 -13.76
C GLY A 79 0.52 -5.03 -12.68
N HIS A 80 -0.71 -4.73 -13.11
CA HIS A 80 -1.86 -4.53 -12.23
C HIS A 80 -2.10 -5.66 -11.22
N PHE A 81 -1.87 -6.91 -11.63
CA PHE A 81 -2.04 -8.07 -10.77
C PHE A 81 -0.71 -8.48 -10.11
N ALA A 82 -0.05 -7.54 -9.43
CA ALA A 82 1.27 -7.71 -8.81
C ALA A 82 1.41 -9.04 -8.02
N ALA A 83 0.44 -9.36 -7.17
CA ALA A 83 0.44 -10.58 -6.36
C ALA A 83 0.32 -11.87 -7.19
N LEU A 84 -0.31 -11.82 -8.37
CA LEU A 84 -0.46 -12.98 -9.25
C LEU A 84 0.70 -13.11 -10.23
N GLU A 85 1.30 -11.99 -10.64
CA GLU A 85 2.36 -11.93 -11.65
C GLU A 85 3.76 -12.04 -11.06
N GLN A 86 4.02 -11.38 -9.92
CA GLN A 86 5.32 -11.31 -9.26
C GLN A 86 5.17 -11.48 -7.73
N PRO A 87 4.68 -12.64 -7.26
CA PRO A 87 4.40 -12.85 -5.84
C PRO A 87 5.65 -12.69 -4.96
N GLU A 88 6.82 -13.12 -5.43
CA GLU A 88 8.07 -13.02 -4.67
C GLU A 88 8.50 -11.55 -4.52
N LEU A 89 8.49 -10.78 -5.62
CA LEU A 89 8.86 -9.35 -5.59
C LEU A 89 7.93 -8.56 -4.66
N LEU A 90 6.61 -8.82 -4.73
CA LEU A 90 5.65 -8.17 -3.85
C LEU A 90 5.86 -8.61 -2.39
N ALA A 91 6.08 -9.90 -2.14
CA ALA A 91 6.29 -10.41 -0.78
C ALA A 91 7.59 -9.89 -0.14
N GLU A 92 8.67 -9.78 -0.92
CA GLU A 92 9.92 -9.16 -0.47
C GLU A 92 9.70 -7.71 -0.08
N ASP A 93 8.98 -6.95 -0.90
CA ASP A 93 8.65 -5.55 -0.60
C ASP A 93 7.79 -5.41 0.67
N LEU A 94 6.78 -6.27 0.84
CA LEU A 94 5.93 -6.27 2.02
C LEU A 94 6.70 -6.59 3.32
N ARG A 95 7.72 -7.45 3.24
CA ARG A 95 8.60 -7.77 4.38
C ARG A 95 9.70 -6.72 4.58
N ALA A 96 9.97 -5.89 3.58
CA ALA A 96 10.98 -4.86 3.71
C ALA A 96 10.55 -3.86 4.80
N PRO A 97 11.49 -3.45 5.67
CA PRO A 97 11.17 -2.53 6.74
C PRO A 97 10.57 -1.23 6.18
N SER A 98 9.57 -0.70 6.88
CA SER A 98 8.90 0.57 6.58
C SER A 98 9.77 1.76 6.98
N SER A 99 11.02 1.80 6.54
CA SER A 99 11.98 2.73 7.13
C SER A 99 11.80 4.16 6.61
N ARG A 100 11.34 5.03 7.52
CA ARG A 100 12.23 6.08 8.04
C ARG A 100 12.55 5.90 9.54
N GLU A 101 12.48 4.64 9.99
CA GLU A 101 13.18 4.12 11.16
C GLU A 101 14.05 2.93 10.65
N ALA A 102 15.38 2.83 10.66
CA ALA A 102 16.40 3.59 11.37
C ALA A 102 15.82 4.28 12.59
N VAL A 103 15.31 3.48 13.52
CA VAL A 103 15.40 3.88 14.93
C VAL A 103 16.89 4.18 15.07
N ALA A 104 17.26 5.45 14.93
CA ALA A 104 18.52 5.91 15.41
C ALA A 104 18.44 5.57 16.89
N ASN A 105 19.14 4.49 17.29
CA ASN A 105 19.61 4.33 18.65
C ASN A 105 20.60 5.48 18.91
N GLU A 106 20.11 6.72 18.88
CA GLU A 106 20.84 7.86 19.37
C GLU A 106 20.56 7.88 20.87
N VAL A 107 21.45 7.24 21.61
CA VAL A 107 21.58 7.49 23.05
C VAL A 107 21.90 8.97 23.20
N ARG A 108 20.89 9.80 23.48
CA ARG A 108 21.11 11.19 23.89
C ARG A 108 21.06 11.25 25.41
N ALA A 109 22.21 11.50 26.01
CA ALA A 109 22.30 11.93 27.40
C ALA A 109 21.85 13.39 27.51
N ASP A 110 21.09 13.72 28.55
CA ASP A 110 20.87 15.12 28.92
C ASP A 110 22.19 15.77 29.39
N ARG A 111 22.24 17.11 29.50
CA ARG A 111 23.42 17.83 30.03
C ARG A 111 23.79 17.46 31.48
N ALA A 112 23.01 16.60 32.13
CA ALA A 112 23.25 16.09 33.48
C ALA A 112 23.64 14.59 33.50
N GLY A 113 23.90 13.98 32.34
CA GLY A 113 24.46 12.62 32.24
C GLY A 113 23.48 11.48 32.54
N ARG A 114 22.16 11.70 32.50
CA ARG A 114 21.19 10.61 32.73
C ARG A 114 20.75 9.96 31.43
N MET A 115 20.97 8.65 31.34
CA MET A 115 20.54 7.79 30.24
C MET A 115 19.09 7.35 30.46
N TRP A 116 18.21 7.63 29.50
CA TRP A 116 16.84 7.10 29.46
C TRP A 116 16.70 6.18 28.25
N VAL A 117 16.18 4.97 28.47
CA VAL A 117 15.69 4.11 27.41
C VAL A 117 14.19 4.36 27.31
N CYS A 118 13.74 5.03 26.25
CA CYS A 118 12.33 5.06 25.90
C CYS A 118 12.01 3.74 25.20
N ASP A 119 11.58 2.73 25.96
CA ASP A 119 11.05 1.49 25.39
C ASP A 119 9.65 1.76 24.85
N ALA A 120 9.55 2.03 23.56
CA ALA A 120 8.28 2.13 22.85
C ALA A 120 7.96 0.76 22.24
N THR A 121 7.48 -0.16 23.07
CA THR A 121 6.85 -1.40 22.63
C THR A 121 5.51 -1.07 21.94
N ALA A 122 5.56 -0.60 20.70
CA ALA A 122 4.39 -0.21 19.92
C ALA A 122 4.00 -1.31 18.91
N ILE A 123 3.15 -2.21 19.38
CA ILE A 123 2.02 -2.85 18.69
C ILE A 123 2.13 -2.99 17.15
N ARG A 124 2.49 -4.22 16.75
CA ARG A 124 2.27 -4.93 15.47
C ARG A 124 1.34 -4.26 14.44
N ASP A 125 1.94 -3.92 13.31
CA ASP A 125 1.44 -4.05 11.92
C ASP A 125 -0.01 -3.64 11.63
N ARG A 126 -0.23 -2.33 11.45
CA ARG A 126 -1.37 -1.78 10.70
C ARG A 126 -0.89 -1.09 9.40
N THR A 127 -0.07 -1.77 8.61
CA THR A 127 0.32 -1.29 7.29
C THR A 127 -0.82 -1.55 6.31
N LEU A 128 -1.49 -0.49 5.84
CA LEU A 128 -2.47 -0.57 4.76
C LEU A 128 -1.75 -0.54 3.41
N VAL A 129 -1.81 -1.65 2.68
CA VAL A 129 -1.41 -1.71 1.26
C VAL A 129 -2.64 -1.30 0.45
N LEU A 130 -2.71 -0.02 0.08
CA LEU A 130 -3.80 0.48 -0.76
C LEU A 130 -3.29 0.61 -2.20
N GLY A 131 -3.85 -0.19 -3.11
CA GLY A 131 -3.74 0.07 -4.54
C GLY A 131 -4.51 1.35 -4.87
N VAL A 132 -3.79 2.44 -5.10
CA VAL A 132 -4.40 3.74 -5.41
C VAL A 132 -4.85 3.72 -6.86
N MET A 133 -6.14 3.46 -7.08
CA MET A 133 -6.81 3.70 -8.37
C MET A 133 -7.13 5.20 -8.45
N ALA A 134 -6.32 5.96 -9.19
CA ALA A 134 -6.70 7.31 -9.58
C ALA A 134 -7.70 7.21 -10.74
N MET A 135 -8.93 7.66 -10.51
CA MET A 135 -9.89 7.92 -11.60
C MET A 135 -9.92 9.43 -11.84
N ASN A 136 -9.71 9.79 -13.11
CA ASN A 136 -9.72 11.14 -13.67
C ASN A 136 -11.09 11.82 -13.54
#